data_AF-A0A6B9Z4Y9-F1
#
_entry.id   AF-A0A6B9Z4Y9-F1
#
_cell.length_a   1.000
_cell.length_b   1.000
_cell.length_c   1.000
_cell.angle_alpha   90.00
_cell.angle_beta   90.00
_cell.angle_gamma   90.00
#
_symmetry.space_group_name_H-M   'P 1'
#
loop_
_entity.id
_entity.type
_entity.pdbx_description
1 polymer ?
#
loop_
_entity_poly.entity_id
_entity_poly.type
_entity_poly.pdbx_seq_one_letter_code
_entity_poly.pdbx_strand_id
1 'polypeptide(L)'
;MQRLTTLTIQYYRSLLLYNITFTFLCIVLVAFGAGINLVSIFFSKIIGFLSAAGLHYYSSANTYFYYRNAGITIRRLYFYAFLVDLAAFTLIALLINLCSRLF
;
A
#
# COMPACT_ATOMS: atom_id res chain seq x y z
N MET A 1 -24.67 -7.04 -10.18
CA MET A 1 -23.43 -6.85 -9.39
C MET A 1 -22.21 -6.80 -10.30
N GLN A 2 -22.04 -5.73 -11.06
CA GLN A 2 -20.99 -5.62 -12.07
C GLN A 2 -20.41 -4.21 -11.88
N ARG A 3 -19.34 -3.96 -11.14
CA ARG A 3 -17.92 -4.16 -11.52
C ARG A 3 -17.04 -3.79 -10.30
N LEU A 4 -17.29 -4.45 -9.17
CA LEU A 4 -16.64 -4.13 -7.89
C LEU A 4 -15.13 -4.28 -7.99
N THR A 5 -14.67 -5.32 -8.69
CA THR A 5 -13.27 -5.58 -9.03
C THR A 5 -12.67 -4.52 -9.93
N THR A 6 -13.39 -4.03 -10.93
CA THR A 6 -12.86 -3.01 -11.85
C THR A 6 -12.70 -1.66 -11.16
N LEU A 7 -13.64 -1.31 -10.27
CA LEU A 7 -13.57 -0.12 -9.42
C LEU A 7 -12.42 -0.21 -8.41
N THR A 8 -12.25 -1.35 -7.75
CA THR A 8 -11.10 -1.55 -6.85
C THR A 8 -9.78 -1.51 -7.63
N ILE A 9 -9.70 -2.08 -8.82
CA ILE A 9 -8.49 -2.03 -9.66
C ILE A 9 -8.18 -0.61 -10.12
N GLN A 10 -9.17 0.17 -10.56
CA GLN A 10 -8.96 1.57 -10.96
C GLN A 10 -8.48 2.43 -9.80
N TYR A 11 -9.08 2.24 -8.62
CA TYR A 11 -8.63 2.88 -7.40
C TYR A 11 -7.21 2.46 -7.03
N TYR A 12 -6.94 1.16 -7.07
CA TYR A 12 -5.64 0.58 -6.76
C TYR A 12 -4.56 1.02 -7.74
N ARG A 13 -4.89 1.27 -9.01
CA ARG A 13 -3.97 1.80 -10.01
C ARG A 13 -3.44 3.18 -9.62
N SER A 14 -4.29 4.03 -9.04
CA SER A 14 -3.88 5.34 -8.53
C SER A 14 -2.94 5.20 -7.32
N LEU A 15 -3.19 4.18 -6.50
CA LEU A 15 -2.37 3.81 -5.34
C LEU A 15 -1.06 3.10 -5.70
N LEU A 16 -1.00 2.45 -6.85
CA LEU A 16 0.11 1.58 -7.23
C LEU A 16 1.42 2.35 -7.29
N LEU A 17 1.41 3.56 -7.87
CA LEU A 17 2.58 4.44 -7.90
C LEU A 17 3.00 4.87 -6.50
N TYR A 18 2.05 5.17 -5.62
CA TYR A 18 2.31 5.60 -4.25
C TYR A 18 2.87 4.46 -3.38
N ASN A 19 2.34 3.26 -3.56
CA ASN A 19 2.83 2.06 -2.89
C ASN A 19 4.21 1.68 -3.43
N ILE A 20 4.46 1.78 -4.73
CA ILE A 20 5.79 1.55 -5.31
C ILE A 20 6.81 2.55 -4.74
N THR A 21 6.50 3.85 -4.71
CA THR A 21 7.43 4.86 -4.19
C THR A 21 7.74 4.65 -2.72
N PHE A 22 6.73 4.33 -1.88
CA PHE A 22 6.97 4.06 -0.47
C PHE A 22 7.66 2.73 -0.20
N THR A 23 7.43 1.72 -1.04
CA THR A 23 8.14 0.44 -0.94
C THR A 23 9.59 0.62 -1.34
N PHE A 24 9.87 1.40 -2.39
CA PHE A 24 11.23 1.76 -2.79
C PHE A 24 11.93 2.61 -1.71
N LEU A 25 11.22 3.59 -1.15
CA LEU A 25 11.74 4.44 -0.06
C LEU A 25 12.04 3.61 1.19
N CYS A 26 11.21 2.63 1.56
CA CYS A 26 11.52 1.68 2.63
C CYS A 26 12.80 0.89 2.33
N ILE A 27 12.94 0.35 1.11
CA ILE A 27 14.14 -0.41 0.71
C ILE A 27 15.38 0.48 0.81
N VAL A 28 15.32 1.72 0.31
CA VAL A 28 16.43 2.68 0.36
C VAL A 28 16.78 3.05 1.80
N LEU A 29 15.81 3.36 2.65
CA LEU A 29 16.05 3.67 4.06
C LEU A 29 16.70 2.51 4.81
N VAL A 30 16.29 1.28 4.51
CA VAL A 30 16.83 0.06 5.13
C VAL A 30 18.24 -0.21 4.63
N ALA A 31 18.50 -0.01 3.33
CA ALA A 31 19.81 -0.20 2.72
C ALA A 31 20.85 0.83 3.19
N PHE A 32 20.44 2.09 3.40
CA PHE A 32 21.37 3.19 3.72
C PHE A 32 21.44 3.59 5.20
N GLY A 33 20.43 3.27 6.02
CA GLY A 33 20.26 3.96 7.31
C GLY A 33 20.30 3.12 8.59
N ALA A 34 19.78 1.88 8.61
CA ALA A 34 19.46 1.20 9.88
C ALA A 34 19.99 -0.24 10.03
N GLY A 35 20.70 -0.77 9.02
CA GLY A 35 20.91 -2.21 8.93
C GLY A 35 19.58 -2.95 8.67
N ILE A 36 19.68 -4.23 8.28
CA ILE A 36 18.51 -5.07 7.97
C ILE A 36 17.81 -5.48 9.27
N ASN A 37 17.20 -4.52 9.97
CA ASN A 37 16.41 -4.74 11.17
C ASN A 37 14.92 -4.75 10.79
N LEU A 38 14.29 -5.91 10.96
CA LEU A 38 12.85 -6.13 10.69
C LEU A 38 11.94 -5.08 11.34
N VAL A 39 12.33 -4.56 12.51
CA VAL A 39 11.59 -3.52 13.23
C VAL A 39 11.59 -2.19 12.47
N SER A 40 12.72 -1.77 11.92
CA SER A 40 12.83 -0.51 11.15
C SER A 40 12.08 -0.60 9.81
N ILE A 41 12.14 -1.77 9.19
CA ILE A 41 11.35 -2.12 8.00
C ILE A 41 9.85 -1.99 8.29
N PHE A 42 9.39 -2.46 9.45
CA PHE A 42 7.98 -2.37 9.85
C PHE A 42 7.55 -0.93 10.15
N PHE A 43 8.36 -0.17 10.88
CA PHE A 43 8.05 1.22 11.24
C PHE A 43 8.00 2.15 10.02
N SER A 44 8.95 2.04 9.10
CA SER A 44 8.94 2.81 7.85
C SER A 44 7.70 2.50 6.99
N LYS A 45 7.25 1.23 7.00
CA LYS A 45 6.02 0.83 6.31
C LYS A 45 4.76 1.39 6.96
N ILE A 46 4.70 1.47 8.30
CA ILE A 46 3.58 2.11 9.03
C ILE A 46 3.49 3.59 8.68
N ILE A 47 4.63 4.30 8.61
CA ILE A 47 4.66 5.71 8.23
C ILE A 47 4.19 5.88 6.78
N GLY A 48 4.67 5.03 5.87
CA GLY A 48 4.21 5.02 4.48
C GLY A 48 2.71 4.78 4.34
N PHE A 49 2.18 3.88 5.16
CA PHE A 49 0.74 3.60 5.21
C PHE A 49 -0.07 4.79 5.74
N LEU A 50 0.39 5.44 6.81
CA LEU A 50 -0.26 6.63 7.36
C LEU A 50 -0.26 7.79 6.36
N SER A 51 0.84 7.99 5.62
CA SER A 51 0.88 8.99 4.56
C SER A 51 -0.05 8.66 3.39
N ALA A 52 -0.14 7.38 2.99
CA ALA A 52 -1.07 6.95 1.95
C ALA A 52 -2.52 7.16 2.39
N ALA A 53 -2.86 6.82 3.63
CA ALA A 53 -4.18 7.05 4.21
C ALA A 53 -4.52 8.55 4.30
N GLY A 54 -3.56 9.39 4.70
CA GLY A 54 -3.73 10.84 4.78
C GLY A 54 -3.96 11.50 3.42
N LEU A 55 -3.14 11.15 2.41
CA LEU A 55 -3.30 11.65 1.05
C LEU A 55 -4.65 11.23 0.46
N HIS A 56 -5.10 10.04 0.82
CA HIS A 56 -6.41 9.55 0.45
C HIS A 56 -7.57 10.24 1.16
N TYR A 57 -7.43 10.53 2.45
CA TYR A 57 -8.40 11.33 3.17
C TYR A 57 -8.57 12.69 2.50
N TYR A 58 -7.46 13.31 2.07
CA TYR A 58 -7.47 14.56 1.32
C TYR A 58 -8.11 14.42 -0.08
N SER A 59 -7.76 13.37 -0.83
CA SER A 59 -8.32 13.10 -2.17
C SER A 59 -9.75 12.52 -2.14
N SER A 60 -10.24 12.17 -0.94
CA SER A 60 -11.55 11.55 -0.77
C SER A 60 -12.67 12.49 -1.23
N ALA A 61 -12.56 13.80 -1.04
CA ALA A 61 -13.61 14.75 -1.45
C ALA A 61 -14.00 14.63 -2.94
N ASN A 62 -13.02 14.38 -3.82
CA ASN A 62 -13.24 14.27 -5.26
C ASN A 62 -13.64 12.84 -5.70
N THR A 63 -13.14 11.83 -5.00
CA THR A 63 -13.40 10.43 -5.34
C THR A 63 -14.67 9.89 -4.66
N TYR A 64 -15.14 10.55 -3.60
CA TYR A 64 -16.26 10.10 -2.76
C TYR A 64 -17.56 9.98 -3.54
N PHE A 65 -17.86 10.96 -4.40
CA PHE A 65 -19.06 10.95 -5.24
C PHE A 65 -19.13 9.76 -6.18
N TYR A 66 -18.00 9.39 -6.80
CA TYR A 66 -17.93 8.26 -7.74
C TYR A 66 -18.20 6.91 -7.05
N TYR A 67 -17.58 6.67 -5.89
CA TYR A 67 -17.73 5.40 -5.18
C TYR A 67 -19.06 5.30 -4.43
N ARG A 68 -19.62 6.42 -3.96
CA ARG A 68 -20.96 6.47 -3.33
C ARG A 68 -22.06 6.18 -4.35
N ASN A 69 -21.96 6.73 -5.56
CA ASN A 69 -22.90 6.42 -6.65
C ASN A 69 -22.81 4.95 -7.11
N ALA A 70 -21.67 4.29 -6.89
CA ALA A 70 -21.49 2.86 -7.13
C ALA A 70 -21.98 1.95 -5.98
N GLY A 71 -22.52 2.53 -4.89
CA GLY A 71 -23.01 1.77 -3.74
C GLY A 71 -21.90 1.17 -2.86
N ILE A 72 -20.65 1.61 -3.02
CA ILE A 72 -19.50 1.08 -2.26
C ILE A 72 -19.11 2.09 -1.19
N THR A 73 -19.02 1.62 0.06
CA THR A 73 -18.45 2.41 1.15
C THR A 73 -16.94 2.53 0.99
N ILE A 74 -16.44 3.76 0.95
CA ILE A 74 -15.02 4.07 0.79
C ILE A 74 -14.14 3.45 1.88
N ARG A 75 -14.66 3.30 3.12
CA ARG A 75 -13.98 2.56 4.19
C ARG A 75 -13.61 1.12 3.81
N ARG A 76 -14.50 0.40 3.10
CA ARG A 76 -14.19 -0.94 2.60
C ARG A 76 -13.12 -0.90 1.52
N LEU A 77 -13.16 0.09 0.63
CA LEU A 77 -12.16 0.28 -0.41
C LEU A 77 -10.75 0.50 0.19
N TYR A 78 -10.66 1.31 1.25
CA TYR A 78 -9.42 1.50 2.02
C TYR A 78 -8.91 0.21 2.62
N PHE A 79 -9.80 -0.56 3.25
CA PHE A 79 -9.42 -1.81 3.90
C PHE A 79 -8.91 -2.84 2.89
N TYR A 80 -9.53 -2.94 1.71
CA TYR A 80 -9.05 -3.82 0.65
C TYR A 80 -7.72 -3.34 0.06
N ALA A 81 -7.56 -2.05 -0.21
CA ALA A 81 -6.29 -1.51 -0.68
C ALA A 81 -5.15 -1.77 0.33
N PHE A 82 -5.43 -1.62 1.62
CA PHE A 82 -4.49 -1.94 2.69
C PHE A 82 -4.10 -3.42 2.71
N LEU A 83 -5.08 -4.33 2.64
CA LEU A 83 -4.82 -5.76 2.63
C LEU A 83 -3.95 -6.17 1.43
N VAL A 84 -4.24 -5.64 0.25
CA VAL A 84 -3.45 -5.94 -0.95
C VAL A 84 -2.03 -5.40 -0.82
N ASP A 85 -1.84 -4.20 -0.26
CA ASP A 85 -0.51 -3.62 -0.11
C ASP A 85 0.34 -4.35 0.97
N LEU A 86 -0.30 -4.77 2.06
CA LEU A 86 0.32 -5.59 3.09
C LEU A 86 0.68 -6.97 2.55
N ALA A 87 -0.20 -7.60 1.76
CA ALA A 87 0.09 -8.87 1.08
C ALA A 87 1.26 -8.74 0.09
N ALA A 88 1.29 -7.67 -0.71
CA ALA A 88 2.39 -7.41 -1.65
C ALA A 88 3.72 -7.21 -0.90
N PHE A 89 3.69 -6.43 0.18
CA PHE A 89 4.89 -6.19 0.98
C PHE A 89 5.42 -7.44 1.66
N THR A 90 4.54 -8.24 2.26
CA THR A 90 4.93 -9.51 2.91
C THR A 90 5.53 -10.49 1.91
N LEU A 91 4.97 -10.58 0.70
CA LEU A 91 5.56 -11.36 -0.41
C LEU A 91 6.97 -10.88 -0.75
N ILE A 92 7.17 -9.57 -0.93
CA ILE A 92 8.48 -9.00 -1.25
C ILE A 92 9.48 -9.25 -0.11
N ALA A 93 9.07 -9.04 1.14
CA ALA A 93 9.92 -9.28 2.31
C ALA A 93 10.32 -10.76 2.45
N LEU A 94 9.39 -11.68 2.19
CA LEU A 94 9.67 -13.12 2.18
C LEU A 94 10.67 -13.48 1.07
N LEU A 95 10.50 -12.94 -0.14
CA LEU A 95 11.43 -13.15 -1.26
C LEU A 95 12.83 -12.64 -0.94
N ILE A 96 12.95 -11.45 -0.35
CA ILE A 96 14.25 -10.89 0.06
C ILE A 96 14.90 -11.78 1.14
N ASN A 97 14.14 -12.25 2.13
CA ASN A 97 14.66 -13.12 3.19
C ASN A 97 15.16 -14.46 2.61
N LEU A 98 14.38 -15.07 1.71
CA LEU A 98 14.78 -16.30 1.01
C LEU A 98 16.06 -16.10 0.21
N CYS A 99 16.17 -15.03 -0.58
CA CYS A 99 17.40 -14.71 -1.32
C CYS A 99 18.60 -14.49 -0.39
N SER A 100 18.42 -13.82 0.75
CA SER A 100 19.50 -13.56 1.72
C SER A 100 19.98 -14.80 2.47
N ARG A 101 19.24 -15.90 2.44
CA ARG A 101 19.64 -17.20 3.04
C ARG A 101 20.25 -18.16 2.04
N LEU A 102 20.07 -17.90 0.74
CA LEU A 102 20.56 -18.74 -0.36
C LEU A 102 21.97 -18.34 -0.83
N PHE A 103 22.47 -17.18 -0.41
CA PHE A 103 23.78 -16.62 -0.76
C PHE A 103 24.55 -16.28 0.52
#